data_AF-A0A062U4R4-F1
#
_entry.id   AF-A0A062U4R4-F1
#
_cell.length_a   1.000
_cell.length_b   1.000
_cell.length_c   1.000
_cell.angle_alpha   90.00
_cell.angle_beta   90.00
_cell.angle_gamma   90.00
#
_symmetry.space_group_name_H-M   'P 1'
#
loop_
_entity.id
_entity.type
_entity.pdbx_description
1 polymer ?
#
loop_
_entity_poly.entity_id
_entity_poly.type
_entity_poly.pdbx_seq_one_letter_code
_entity_poly.pdbx_strand_id
1 'polypeptide(L)'
;MTYKSPDFLIHAGRFTVQWLDHATAGFRRALGLTLLPALPFLPRWQLQQLTRFLSHAEPVMRRILYLMAAELGALPVRERTSPSVPTGAPSPARPAKTPRPLFPQPRFRLTEPEDRPEATRPPPPKRFRTGPRIRRFDVETPVDLSEYPAQPDDLLPSARQVRRLLALEDVFENMSRYVTALRRLIGKAQPILRRALPPAFRRRPLTPQQQQTACDFHAEAARLAFNTS
;
A
#
# COMPACT_ATOMS: atom_id res chain seq x y z
N MET A 1 -1.93 -34.51 -16.81
CA MET A 1 -1.39 -34.72 -15.44
C MET A 1 -0.17 -33.82 -15.26
N THR A 2 -0.37 -32.55 -14.90
CA THR A 2 0.72 -31.58 -14.72
C THR A 2 0.95 -31.38 -13.22
N TYR A 3 1.81 -32.21 -12.64
CA TYR A 3 2.43 -31.91 -11.36
C TYR A 3 3.33 -30.68 -11.55
N LYS A 4 2.80 -29.48 -11.33
CA LYS A 4 3.67 -28.32 -11.06
C LYS A 4 4.26 -28.54 -9.67
N SER A 5 5.54 -28.92 -9.65
CA SER A 5 6.28 -29.18 -8.41
C SER A 5 6.13 -27.99 -7.44
N PRO A 6 5.87 -28.22 -6.14
CA PRO A 6 5.88 -27.17 -5.13
C PRO A 6 7.17 -26.33 -5.16
N ASP A 7 8.29 -26.90 -5.62
CA ASP A 7 9.57 -26.22 -5.77
C ASP A 7 9.51 -25.06 -6.77
N PHE A 8 8.73 -25.18 -7.85
CA PHE A 8 8.63 -24.14 -8.87
C PHE A 8 8.06 -22.84 -8.29
N LEU A 9 7.04 -22.93 -7.43
CA LEU A 9 6.43 -21.76 -6.80
C LEU A 9 7.38 -21.11 -5.78
N ILE A 10 8.16 -21.91 -5.07
CA ILE A 10 9.19 -21.42 -4.13
C ILE A 10 10.30 -20.72 -4.90
N HIS A 11 10.80 -21.30 -5.99
CA HIS A 11 11.83 -20.70 -6.83
C HIS A 11 11.34 -19.43 -7.53
N ALA A 12 10.12 -19.44 -8.09
CA ALA A 12 9.51 -18.25 -8.67
C ALA A 12 9.32 -17.14 -7.62
N GLY A 13 8.90 -17.50 -6.40
CA GLY A 13 8.78 -16.56 -5.28
C GLY A 13 10.13 -15.95 -4.89
N ARG A 14 11.18 -16.76 -4.73
CA ARG A 14 12.53 -16.28 -4.42
C ARG A 14 13.10 -15.40 -5.52
N PHE A 15 12.95 -15.82 -6.78
CA PHE A 15 13.39 -15.04 -7.93
C PHE A 15 12.67 -13.70 -8.01
N THR A 16 11.35 -13.66 -7.81
CA THR A 16 10.59 -12.40 -7.84
C THR A 16 11.00 -11.45 -6.72
N VAL A 17 11.24 -11.95 -5.50
CA VAL A 17 11.76 -11.11 -4.41
C VAL A 17 13.14 -10.54 -4.75
N GLN A 18 14.07 -11.38 -5.21
CA GLN A 18 15.43 -10.96 -5.58
C GLN A 18 15.42 -9.96 -6.74
N TRP A 19 14.60 -10.21 -7.76
CA TRP A 19 14.43 -9.31 -8.89
C TRP A 19 13.87 -7.96 -8.45
N LEU A 20 12.84 -7.95 -7.59
CA LEU A 20 12.27 -6.71 -7.07
C LEU A 20 13.28 -5.92 -6.24
N ASP A 21 14.04 -6.58 -5.37
CA ASP A 21 15.09 -5.95 -4.56
C ASP A 21 16.17 -5.31 -5.45
N HIS A 22 16.68 -6.06 -6.42
CA HIS A 22 17.65 -5.56 -7.39
C HIS A 22 17.11 -4.36 -8.19
N ALA A 23 15.86 -4.45 -8.68
CA ALA A 23 15.23 -3.37 -9.42
C ALA A 23 15.04 -2.12 -8.55
N THR A 24 14.61 -2.28 -7.28
CA THR A 24 14.48 -1.16 -6.34
C THR A 24 15.82 -0.47 -6.07
N ALA A 25 16.87 -1.25 -5.84
CA ALA A 25 18.22 -0.73 -5.67
C ALA A 25 18.71 -0.01 -6.94
N GLY A 26 18.38 -0.54 -8.12
CA GLY A 26 18.65 0.10 -9.41
C GLY A 26 18.01 1.49 -9.53
N PHE A 27 16.71 1.61 -9.23
CA PHE A 27 16.02 2.90 -9.20
C PHE A 27 16.62 3.85 -8.16
N ARG A 28 16.96 3.36 -6.96
CA ARG A 28 17.57 4.19 -5.91
C ARG A 28 18.89 4.80 -6.37
N ARG A 29 19.75 4.01 -7.01
CA ARG A 29 21.04 4.47 -7.57
C ARG A 29 20.84 5.43 -8.73
N ALA A 30 19.97 5.08 -9.69
CA ALA A 30 19.71 5.91 -10.86
C ALA A 30 19.14 7.29 -10.49
N LEU A 31 18.33 7.36 -9.43
CA LEU A 31 17.77 8.60 -8.92
C LEU A 31 18.73 9.36 -7.97
N GLY A 32 19.90 8.81 -7.62
CA GLY A 32 20.82 9.45 -6.69
C GLY A 32 20.30 9.54 -5.24
N LEU A 33 19.34 8.68 -4.88
CA LEU A 33 18.68 8.66 -3.55
C LEU A 33 19.56 8.05 -2.44
N THR A 34 20.85 7.86 -2.70
CA THR A 34 21.82 7.35 -1.72
C THR A 34 22.24 8.43 -0.72
N LEU A 35 22.32 9.70 -1.17
CA LEU A 35 22.76 10.83 -0.35
C LEU A 35 21.59 11.59 0.29
N LEU A 36 20.48 11.73 -0.43
CA LEU A 36 19.28 12.44 0.02
C LEU A 36 18.03 11.58 -0.21
N PRO A 37 17.19 11.36 0.81
CA PRO A 37 16.00 10.49 0.70
C PRO A 37 14.82 11.19 0.00
N ALA A 38 15.07 12.25 -0.77
CA ALA A 38 14.02 13.01 -1.42
C ALA A 38 14.55 13.68 -2.70
N LEU A 39 13.78 13.50 -3.77
CA LEU A 39 13.81 14.36 -4.95
C LEU A 39 12.46 15.07 -5.02
N PRO A 40 12.42 16.41 -5.05
CA PRO A 40 11.16 17.13 -5.15
C PRO A 40 10.54 16.99 -6.54
N PHE A 41 11.36 16.95 -7.59
CA PHE A 41 10.94 16.88 -8.99
C PHE A 41 11.73 15.84 -9.78
N LEU A 42 11.10 15.23 -10.78
CA LEU A 42 11.73 14.36 -11.76
C LEU A 42 11.20 14.67 -13.17
N PRO A 43 12.00 14.45 -14.22
CA PRO A 43 11.51 14.44 -15.60
C PRO A 43 10.31 13.51 -15.73
N ARG A 44 9.33 13.91 -16.54
CA ARG A 44 8.08 13.16 -16.77
C ARG A 44 8.36 11.72 -17.18
N TRP A 45 9.33 11.48 -18.07
CA TRP A 45 9.67 10.13 -18.52
C TRP A 45 10.16 9.23 -17.36
N GLN A 46 11.03 9.75 -16.48
CA GLN A 46 11.53 9.03 -15.30
C GLN A 46 10.40 8.76 -14.32
N LEU A 47 9.53 9.76 -14.10
CA LEU A 47 8.39 9.62 -13.21
C LEU A 47 7.40 8.57 -13.72
N GLN A 48 7.17 8.50 -15.03
CA GLN A 48 6.33 7.47 -15.66
C GLN A 48 6.94 6.08 -15.51
N GLN A 49 8.25 5.92 -15.75
CA GLN A 49 8.95 4.64 -15.56
C GLN A 49 8.84 4.16 -14.11
N LEU A 50 9.14 5.04 -13.15
CA LEU A 50 9.01 4.75 -11.73
C LEU A 50 7.56 4.40 -11.35
N THR A 51 6.58 5.12 -11.90
CA THR A 51 5.15 4.85 -11.65
C THR A 51 4.74 3.48 -12.17
N ARG A 52 5.14 3.11 -13.40
CA ARG A 52 4.88 1.80 -14.00
C ARG A 52 5.51 0.68 -13.17
N PHE A 53 6.77 0.85 -12.78
CA PHE A 53 7.44 -0.09 -11.90
C PHE A 53 6.70 -0.27 -10.57
N LEU A 54 6.38 0.82 -9.86
CA LEU A 54 5.67 0.77 -8.59
C LEU A 54 4.26 0.17 -8.71
N SER A 55 3.55 0.42 -9.82
CA SER A 55 2.24 -0.19 -10.07
C SER A 55 2.29 -1.71 -10.20
N HIS A 56 3.43 -2.26 -10.63
CA HIS A 56 3.64 -3.70 -10.70
C HIS A 56 4.24 -4.27 -9.41
N ALA A 57 5.27 -3.61 -8.87
CA ALA A 57 6.04 -4.08 -7.73
C ALA A 57 5.22 -4.12 -6.43
N GLU A 58 4.42 -3.09 -6.14
CA GLU A 58 3.68 -3.03 -4.87
C GLU A 58 2.61 -4.14 -4.73
N PRO A 59 1.76 -4.42 -5.73
CA PRO A 59 0.82 -5.54 -5.66
C PRO A 59 1.52 -6.90 -5.50
N VAL A 60 2.60 -7.12 -6.26
CA VAL A 60 3.38 -8.37 -6.18
C VAL A 60 3.96 -8.54 -4.78
N MET A 61 4.57 -7.49 -4.22
CA MET A 61 5.11 -7.52 -2.86
C MET A 61 4.01 -7.78 -1.81
N ARG A 62 2.86 -7.10 -1.92
CA ARG A 62 1.69 -7.38 -1.04
C ARG A 62 1.27 -8.83 -1.12
N ARG A 63 1.23 -9.42 -2.32
CA ARG A 63 0.86 -10.82 -2.53
C ARG A 63 1.86 -11.77 -1.89
N ILE A 64 3.16 -11.52 -2.05
CA ILE A 64 4.23 -12.32 -1.44
C ILE A 64 4.14 -12.26 0.09
N LEU A 65 4.00 -11.05 0.66
CA LEU A 65 3.81 -10.87 2.10
C LEU A 65 2.55 -11.60 2.62
N TYR A 66 1.47 -11.59 1.84
CA TYR A 66 0.25 -12.34 2.14
C TYR A 66 0.46 -13.85 2.13
N LEU A 67 1.14 -14.39 1.12
CA LEU A 67 1.40 -15.82 1.05
C LEU A 67 2.26 -16.27 2.24
N MET A 68 3.35 -15.55 2.54
CA MET A 68 4.18 -15.83 3.72
C MET A 68 3.39 -15.74 5.03
N ALA A 69 2.53 -14.74 5.17
CA ALA A 69 1.68 -14.59 6.35
C ALA A 69 0.63 -15.71 6.46
N ALA A 70 0.06 -16.16 5.34
CA ALA A 70 -0.92 -17.22 5.29
C ALA A 70 -0.29 -18.59 5.62
N GLU A 71 0.91 -18.87 5.12
CA GLU A 71 1.68 -20.07 5.46
C GLU A 71 2.00 -20.15 6.97
N LEU A 72 2.37 -19.02 7.57
CA LEU A 72 2.64 -18.94 9.01
C LEU A 72 1.37 -18.88 9.88
N GLY A 73 0.18 -18.78 9.29
CA GLY A 73 -1.09 -18.71 9.99
C GLY A 73 -1.40 -17.35 10.65
N ALA A 74 -2.67 -17.14 10.95
CA ALA A 74 -3.17 -15.89 11.55
C ALA A 74 -2.64 -15.68 12.98
N LEU A 75 -2.32 -14.44 13.33
CA LEU A 75 -2.01 -14.04 14.70
C LEU A 75 -3.17 -13.27 15.32
N PRO A 76 -3.42 -13.41 16.64
CA PRO A 76 -4.39 -12.58 17.32
C PRO A 76 -4.02 -11.10 17.17
N VAL A 77 -5.05 -10.26 17.03
CA VAL A 77 -4.86 -8.81 16.97
C VAL A 77 -4.22 -8.39 18.29
N ARG A 78 -3.04 -7.77 18.21
CA ARG A 78 -2.48 -7.08 19.37
C ARG A 78 -3.38 -5.88 19.62
N GLU A 79 -4.28 -5.99 20.58
CA GLU A 79 -4.93 -4.82 21.15
C GLU A 79 -3.81 -3.90 21.60
N ARG A 80 -3.70 -2.74 20.95
CA ARG A 80 -2.98 -1.65 21.57
C ARG A 80 -3.84 -1.33 22.78
N THR A 81 -3.41 -1.77 23.95
CA THR A 81 -3.80 -1.17 25.21
C THR A 81 -3.42 0.31 25.10
N SER A 82 -4.34 1.11 24.56
CA SER A 82 -4.49 2.47 25.04
C SER A 82 -4.61 2.33 26.55
N PRO A 83 -3.77 2.97 27.37
CA PRO A 83 -3.99 2.95 28.80
C PRO A 83 -5.41 3.47 29.01
N SER A 84 -6.30 2.56 29.38
CA SER A 84 -7.58 2.90 29.98
C SER A 84 -7.20 3.62 31.25
N VAL A 85 -7.22 4.94 31.20
CA VAL A 85 -7.00 5.77 32.38
C VAL A 85 -8.22 5.54 33.26
N PRO A 86 -8.10 4.97 34.46
CA PRO A 86 -9.20 5.03 35.41
C PRO A 86 -9.49 6.50 35.68
N THR A 87 -10.75 6.91 35.47
CA THR A 87 -11.27 8.23 35.78
C THR A 87 -10.90 8.57 37.23
N GLY A 88 -9.89 9.42 37.45
CA GLY A 88 -9.56 9.94 38.78
C GLY A 88 -8.08 10.03 39.18
N ALA A 89 -7.11 9.57 38.38
CA ALA A 89 -5.69 9.73 38.73
C ALA A 89 -5.05 10.97 38.08
N PRO A 90 -4.20 11.73 38.80
CA PRO A 90 -3.49 12.87 38.24
C PRO A 90 -2.60 12.42 37.07
N SER A 91 -2.74 13.12 35.94
CA SER A 91 -2.07 12.81 34.69
C SER A 91 -0.55 12.76 34.88
N PRO A 92 0.13 11.63 34.62
CA PRO A 92 1.58 11.63 34.56
C PRO A 92 2.01 12.52 33.39
N ALA A 93 2.98 13.39 33.64
CA ALA A 93 3.50 14.38 32.71
C ALA A 93 3.68 13.77 31.30
N ARG A 94 3.06 14.44 30.32
CA ARG A 94 3.14 14.09 28.90
C ARG A 94 4.62 13.92 28.53
N PRO A 95 5.07 12.75 28.04
CA PRO A 95 6.47 12.56 27.69
C PRO A 95 6.88 13.62 26.67
N ALA A 96 8.06 14.21 26.87
CA ALA A 96 8.64 15.22 26.01
C ALA A 96 8.50 14.78 24.54
N LYS A 97 7.97 15.68 23.69
CA LYS A 97 7.82 15.42 22.26
C LYS A 97 9.20 15.10 21.70
N THR A 98 9.46 13.83 21.41
CA THR A 98 10.66 13.43 20.68
C THR A 98 10.71 14.21 19.36
N PRO A 99 11.88 14.76 18.98
CA PRO A 99 11.99 15.56 17.77
C PRO A 99 11.58 14.70 16.57
N ARG A 100 10.55 15.15 15.85
CA ARG A 100 10.08 14.47 14.66
C ARG A 100 11.20 14.54 13.62
N PRO A 101 11.65 13.41 13.04
CA PRO A 101 12.71 13.44 12.05
C PRO A 101 12.29 14.32 10.86
N LEU A 102 13.24 15.10 10.33
CA LEU A 102 13.04 16.00 9.18
C LEU A 102 12.50 15.23 7.96
N PHE A 103 12.91 13.98 7.81
CA PHE A 103 12.40 13.05 6.81
C PHE A 103 11.84 11.81 7.52
N PRO A 104 10.53 11.75 7.79
CA PRO A 104 9.93 10.55 8.37
C PRO A 104 10.06 9.39 7.37
N GLN A 105 10.59 8.26 7.84
CA GLN A 105 10.76 7.07 7.01
C GLN A 105 9.38 6.61 6.50
N PRO A 106 9.19 6.54 5.17
CA PRO A 106 7.93 6.10 4.60
C PRO A 106 7.76 4.60 4.85
N ARG A 107 6.52 4.17 5.09
CA ARG A 107 6.20 2.76 5.38
C ARG A 107 5.37 2.15 4.27
N PHE A 108 5.61 0.88 3.99
CA PHE A 108 4.87 0.14 2.98
C PHE A 108 3.42 -0.06 3.39
N ARG A 109 2.51 0.10 2.42
CA ARG A 109 1.08 -0.08 2.63
C ARG A 109 0.70 -1.53 2.34
N LEU A 110 0.30 -2.24 3.40
CA LEU A 110 -0.07 -3.66 3.32
C LEU A 110 -1.39 -3.91 2.60
N THR A 111 -2.31 -2.94 2.62
CA THR A 111 -3.57 -2.99 1.90
C THR A 111 -3.50 -2.13 0.65
N GLU A 112 -4.32 -2.47 -0.34
CA GLU A 112 -4.55 -1.58 -1.46
C GLU A 112 -5.10 -0.25 -0.96
N PRO A 113 -4.66 0.89 -1.54
CA PRO A 113 -5.39 2.12 -1.33
C PRO A 113 -6.78 1.86 -1.89
N GLU A 114 -7.81 1.92 -1.05
CA GLU A 114 -9.16 2.07 -1.56
C GLU A 114 -9.13 3.24 -2.54
N ASP A 115 -9.66 3.04 -3.74
CA ASP A 115 -9.99 4.14 -4.62
C ASP A 115 -10.91 5.02 -3.79
N ARG A 116 -10.32 6.08 -3.26
CA ARG A 116 -11.07 7.04 -2.47
C ARG A 116 -12.16 7.45 -3.44
N PRO A 117 -13.46 7.18 -3.15
CA PRO A 117 -14.50 7.76 -3.96
C PRO A 117 -14.16 9.24 -4.02
N GLU A 118 -14.25 9.85 -5.20
CA GLU A 118 -14.11 11.30 -5.39
C GLU A 118 -15.12 11.98 -4.47
N ALA A 119 -14.78 12.01 -3.19
CA ALA A 119 -15.56 12.58 -2.15
C ALA A 119 -15.44 14.03 -2.50
N THR A 120 -16.52 14.55 -3.08
CA THR A 120 -16.83 15.95 -3.32
C THR A 120 -16.15 16.72 -2.20
N ARG A 121 -14.91 17.15 -2.46
CA ARG A 121 -14.11 17.77 -1.42
C ARG A 121 -14.90 19.03 -1.16
N PRO A 122 -15.52 19.21 0.02
CA PRO A 122 -16.24 20.44 0.26
C PRO A 122 -15.24 21.56 -0.04
N PRO A 123 -15.61 22.54 -0.88
CA PRO A 123 -14.68 23.58 -1.30
C PRO A 123 -14.02 24.13 -0.03
N PRO A 124 -12.69 24.31 -0.02
CA PRO A 124 -12.00 24.77 1.17
C PRO A 124 -12.73 26.01 1.69
N PRO A 125 -13.04 26.08 3.01
CA PRO A 125 -13.84 27.16 3.54
C PRO A 125 -13.22 28.48 3.11
N LYS A 126 -14.04 29.44 2.64
CA LYS A 126 -13.63 30.81 2.29
C LYS A 126 -13.09 31.52 3.53
N ARG A 127 -11.90 31.14 3.97
CA ARG A 127 -11.08 31.94 4.87
C ARG A 127 -10.45 32.98 3.97
N PHE A 128 -10.99 34.20 4.01
CA PHE A 128 -10.26 35.37 3.56
C PHE A 128 -8.89 35.33 4.24
N ARG A 129 -7.86 34.91 3.50
CA ARG A 129 -6.47 35.00 3.95
C ARG A 129 -6.10 36.48 3.87
N THR A 130 -6.39 37.23 4.92
CA THR A 130 -5.73 38.51 5.22
C THR A 130 -4.34 38.22 5.78
N GLY A 131 -3.52 37.58 4.97
CA GLY A 131 -2.08 37.43 5.17
C GLY A 131 -1.37 37.95 3.92
N PRO A 132 -0.09 38.32 4.01
CA PRO A 132 0.63 38.94 2.89
C PRO A 132 0.51 38.01 1.69
N ARG A 133 -0.23 38.47 0.67
CA ARG A 133 -0.30 37.80 -0.63
C ARG A 133 1.14 37.66 -1.08
N ILE A 134 1.60 36.42 -1.25
CA ILE A 134 2.75 36.15 -2.11
C ILE A 134 2.37 36.85 -3.41
N ARG A 135 2.99 38.02 -3.64
CA ARG A 135 2.83 38.78 -4.88
C ARG A 135 3.20 37.77 -5.95
N ARG A 136 2.22 37.30 -6.72
CA ARG A 136 2.52 36.65 -7.98
C ARG A 136 3.33 37.72 -8.70
N PHE A 137 4.61 37.42 -8.92
CA PHE A 137 5.52 38.28 -9.67
C PHE A 137 4.74 38.85 -10.84
N ASP A 138 4.73 40.18 -10.93
CA ASP A 138 3.93 40.97 -11.83
C ASP A 138 4.11 40.49 -13.29
N VAL A 139 3.23 39.60 -13.74
CA VAL A 139 3.16 39.13 -15.13
C VAL A 139 1.73 39.28 -15.60
N GLU A 140 1.56 40.18 -16.56
CA GLU A 140 0.35 40.40 -17.32
C GLU A 140 0.08 39.17 -18.19
N THR A 141 -1.18 38.75 -18.26
CA THR A 141 -1.72 37.53 -18.91
C THR A 141 -1.46 36.16 -18.22
N PRO A 142 -2.52 35.41 -17.86
CA PRO A 142 -2.38 34.01 -17.49
C PRO A 142 -1.92 33.23 -18.71
N VAL A 143 -0.76 32.59 -18.62
CA VAL A 143 -0.25 31.68 -19.65
C VAL A 143 -1.27 30.55 -19.84
N ASP A 144 -1.80 30.40 -21.06
CA ASP A 144 -2.64 29.26 -21.38
C ASP A 144 -1.77 28.00 -21.44
N LEU A 145 -1.93 27.13 -20.44
CA LEU A 145 -1.19 25.88 -20.34
C LEU A 145 -1.59 24.87 -21.43
N SER A 146 -2.70 25.11 -22.15
CA SER A 146 -3.10 24.29 -23.30
C SER A 146 -2.15 24.44 -24.49
N GLU A 147 -1.42 25.55 -24.57
CA GLU A 147 -0.44 25.85 -25.63
C GLU A 147 0.90 25.11 -25.45
N TYR A 148 1.15 24.56 -24.25
CA TYR A 148 2.38 23.85 -23.92
C TYR A 148 2.11 22.34 -23.84
N PRO A 149 2.30 21.58 -24.93
CA PRO A 149 2.08 20.15 -24.91
C PRO A 149 3.06 19.48 -23.94
N ALA A 150 2.57 18.45 -23.26
CA ALA A 150 3.34 17.65 -22.31
C ALA A 150 4.64 17.10 -22.93
N GLN A 151 5.80 17.58 -22.47
CA GLN A 151 7.11 17.11 -22.92
C GLN A 151 7.66 16.04 -21.97
N PRO A 152 8.52 15.12 -22.48
CA PRO A 152 9.13 14.06 -21.67
C PRO A 152 10.04 14.61 -20.57
N ASP A 153 10.65 15.78 -20.79
CA ASP A 153 11.58 16.40 -19.85
C ASP A 153 10.92 17.38 -18.87
N ASP A 154 9.58 17.49 -18.92
CA ASP A 154 8.81 18.29 -17.96
C ASP A 154 9.11 17.83 -16.53
N LEU A 155 9.52 18.76 -15.68
CA LEU A 155 9.77 18.49 -14.27
C LEU A 155 8.46 18.39 -13.50
N LEU A 156 8.14 17.18 -13.04
CA LEU A 156 6.93 16.88 -12.29
C LEU A 156 7.23 16.54 -10.83
N PRO A 157 6.34 16.90 -9.89
CA PRO A 157 6.53 16.59 -8.48
C PRO A 157 6.56 15.07 -8.25
N SER A 158 7.67 14.58 -7.69
CA SER A 158 7.97 13.15 -7.59
C SER A 158 7.99 12.61 -6.17
N ALA A 159 7.84 13.49 -5.17
CA ALA A 159 7.96 13.15 -3.76
C ALA A 159 7.07 11.98 -3.31
N ARG A 160 5.88 11.81 -3.92
CA ARG A 160 4.98 10.68 -3.61
C ARG A 160 5.58 9.36 -4.10
N GLN A 161 6.07 9.31 -5.32
CA GLN A 161 6.63 8.12 -5.96
C GLN A 161 7.96 7.73 -5.30
N VAL A 162 8.81 8.72 -5.00
CA VAL A 162 10.07 8.49 -4.25
C VAL A 162 9.79 7.90 -2.88
N ARG A 163 8.81 8.44 -2.13
CA ARG A 163 8.41 7.86 -0.84
C ARG A 163 7.88 6.43 -0.94
N ARG A 164 7.17 6.11 -2.03
CA ARG A 164 6.67 4.74 -2.29
C ARG A 164 7.82 3.78 -2.59
N LEU A 165 8.82 4.21 -3.36
CA LEU A 165 10.03 3.44 -3.62
C LEU A 165 10.79 3.15 -2.31
N LEU A 166 11.04 4.18 -1.49
CA LEU A 166 11.70 4.00 -0.19
C LEU A 166 10.88 3.13 0.78
N ALA A 167 9.55 3.21 0.71
CA ALA A 167 8.69 2.33 1.48
C ALA A 167 8.81 0.86 1.04
N LEU A 168 8.95 0.61 -0.28
CA LEU A 168 9.16 -0.73 -0.82
C LEU A 168 10.54 -1.28 -0.40
N GLU A 169 11.57 -0.44 -0.41
CA GLU A 169 12.90 -0.77 0.09
C GLU A 169 12.89 -1.19 1.58
N ASP A 170 12.18 -0.42 2.41
CA ASP A 170 12.00 -0.75 3.83
C ASP A 170 11.36 -2.13 4.05
N VAL A 171 10.59 -2.66 3.08
CA VAL A 171 10.05 -4.02 3.17
C VAL A 171 11.15 -5.05 3.14
N PHE A 172 12.15 -4.90 2.27
CA PHE A 172 13.24 -5.87 2.15
C PHE A 172 14.09 -5.90 3.43
N GLU A 173 14.34 -4.74 4.03
CA GLU A 173 15.08 -4.64 5.30
C GLU A 173 14.27 -5.18 6.49
N ASN A 174 12.94 -4.96 6.50
CA ASN A 174 12.08 -5.21 7.65
C ASN A 174 10.95 -6.23 7.38
N MET A 175 11.19 -7.21 6.52
CA MET A 175 10.15 -8.11 5.98
C MET A 175 9.36 -8.84 7.08
N SER A 176 10.04 -9.32 8.13
CA SER A 176 9.42 -10.02 9.25
C SER A 176 8.37 -9.18 10.00
N ARG A 177 8.59 -7.86 10.09
CA ARG A 177 7.65 -6.91 10.70
C ARG A 177 6.38 -6.79 9.88
N TYR A 178 6.52 -6.71 8.56
CA TYR A 178 5.40 -6.61 7.63
C TYR A 178 4.60 -7.92 7.57
N VAL A 179 5.26 -9.08 7.54
CA VAL A 179 4.61 -10.39 7.64
C VAL A 179 3.82 -10.51 8.95
N THR A 180 4.42 -10.13 10.08
CA THR A 180 3.73 -10.14 11.39
C THR A 180 2.51 -9.22 11.39
N ALA A 181 2.62 -8.02 10.83
CA ALA A 181 1.50 -7.11 10.71
C ALA A 181 0.37 -7.69 9.83
N LEU A 182 0.72 -8.36 8.73
CA LEU A 182 -0.24 -9.01 7.86
C LEU A 182 -0.93 -10.21 8.51
N ARG A 183 -0.19 -11.03 9.27
CA ARG A 183 -0.76 -12.13 10.07
C ARG A 183 -1.82 -11.62 11.06
N ARG A 184 -1.61 -10.44 11.65
CA ARG A 184 -2.60 -9.79 12.52
C ARG A 184 -3.80 -9.24 11.74
N LEU A 185 -3.59 -8.71 10.53
CA LEU A 185 -4.69 -8.29 9.65
C LEU A 185 -5.57 -9.49 9.26
N ILE A 186 -4.97 -10.62 8.92
CA ILE A 186 -5.68 -11.88 8.64
C ILE A 186 -6.47 -12.32 9.89
N GLY A 187 -5.84 -12.29 11.07
CA GLY A 187 -6.51 -12.60 12.34
C GLY A 187 -7.69 -11.68 12.65
N LYS A 188 -7.58 -10.38 12.35
CA LYS A 188 -8.69 -9.42 12.48
C LYS A 188 -9.87 -9.73 11.55
N ALA A 189 -9.57 -10.16 10.32
CA ALA A 189 -10.58 -10.45 9.30
C ALA A 189 -11.28 -11.81 9.53
N GLN A 190 -10.59 -12.79 10.11
CA GLN A 190 -11.13 -14.13 10.39
C GLN A 190 -12.52 -14.16 11.05
N PRO A 191 -12.82 -13.43 12.14
CA PRO A 191 -14.15 -13.46 12.73
C PRO A 191 -15.23 -12.86 11.83
N ILE A 192 -14.90 -11.82 11.04
CA ILE A 192 -15.82 -11.20 10.08
C ILE A 192 -16.11 -12.19 8.94
N LEU A 193 -15.06 -12.77 8.37
CA LEU A 193 -15.18 -13.76 7.31
C LEU A 193 -15.94 -15.00 7.79
N ARG A 194 -15.68 -15.50 9.00
CA ARG A 194 -16.41 -16.63 9.58
C ARG A 194 -17.91 -16.34 9.76
N ARG A 195 -18.29 -15.10 10.07
CA ARG A 195 -19.71 -14.69 10.17
C ARG A 195 -20.37 -14.61 8.79
N ALA A 196 -19.66 -14.06 7.80
CA ALA A 196 -20.18 -13.89 6.45
C ALA A 196 -20.20 -15.19 5.63
N LEU A 197 -19.28 -16.12 5.90
CA LEU A 197 -19.18 -17.38 5.16
C LEU A 197 -20.17 -18.43 5.71
N PRO A 198 -20.91 -19.12 4.82
CA PRO A 198 -21.72 -20.27 5.20
C PRO A 198 -20.87 -21.33 5.92
N PRO A 199 -21.47 -22.13 6.84
CA PRO A 199 -20.75 -23.13 7.63
C PRO A 199 -19.88 -24.10 6.81
N ALA A 200 -20.29 -24.43 5.58
CA ALA A 200 -19.57 -25.28 4.65
C ALA A 200 -18.15 -24.77 4.31
N PHE A 201 -17.93 -23.45 4.33
CA PHE A 201 -16.65 -22.83 4.00
C PHE A 201 -15.77 -22.53 5.24
N ARG A 202 -16.26 -22.83 6.44
CA ARG A 202 -15.57 -22.54 7.71
C ARG A 202 -14.51 -23.58 8.08
N ARG A 203 -14.52 -24.75 7.43
CA ARG A 203 -13.57 -25.84 7.67
C ARG A 203 -12.67 -26.00 6.45
N ARG A 204 -11.35 -25.93 6.66
CA ARG A 204 -10.39 -26.48 5.69
C ARG A 204 -9.34 -27.32 6.43
N PRO A 205 -8.85 -28.40 5.77
CA PRO A 205 -8.88 -28.63 4.33
C PRO A 205 -10.18 -29.30 3.84
N LEU A 206 -10.69 -28.83 2.69
CA LEU A 206 -11.80 -29.42 1.97
C LEU A 206 -11.22 -30.52 1.08
N THR A 207 -11.92 -31.65 0.96
CA THR A 207 -11.54 -32.67 -0.03
C THR A 207 -11.68 -32.11 -1.45
N PRO A 208 -10.99 -32.67 -2.45
CA PRO A 208 -11.07 -32.20 -3.84
C PRO A 208 -12.52 -32.13 -4.35
N GLN A 209 -13.34 -33.09 -3.93
CA GLN A 209 -14.77 -33.14 -4.26
C GLN A 209 -15.54 -31.98 -3.62
N GLN A 210 -15.31 -31.69 -2.33
CA GLN A 210 -15.93 -30.55 -1.64
C GLN A 210 -15.48 -29.20 -2.21
N GLN A 211 -14.25 -29.12 -2.72
CA GLN A 211 -13.75 -27.93 -3.40
C GLN A 211 -14.45 -27.72 -4.75
N GLN A 212 -14.68 -28.80 -5.51
CA GLN A 212 -15.44 -28.73 -6.75
C GLN A 212 -16.88 -28.26 -6.49
N THR A 213 -17.57 -28.88 -5.51
CA THR A 213 -18.93 -28.51 -5.14
C THR A 213 -19.02 -27.06 -4.64
N ALA A 214 -18.02 -26.59 -3.91
CA ALA A 214 -17.92 -25.20 -3.46
C ALA A 214 -17.74 -24.22 -4.63
N CYS A 215 -16.94 -24.58 -5.64
CA CYS A 215 -16.79 -23.79 -6.86
C CYS A 215 -18.10 -23.76 -7.66
N ASP A 216 -18.79 -24.89 -7.77
CA ASP A 216 -20.07 -25.00 -8.48
C ASP A 216 -21.15 -24.14 -7.80
N PHE A 217 -21.26 -24.23 -6.46
CA PHE A 217 -22.15 -23.36 -5.67
C PHE A 217 -21.83 -21.87 -5.84
N HIS A 218 -20.56 -21.49 -5.88
CA HIS A 218 -20.16 -20.10 -6.08
C HIS A 218 -20.50 -19.61 -7.50
N ALA A 219 -20.30 -20.46 -8.51
CA ALA A 219 -20.65 -20.16 -9.90
C ALA A 219 -22.16 -19.98 -10.08
N GLU A 220 -22.97 -20.80 -9.42
CA GLU A 220 -24.43 -20.67 -9.41
C GLU A 220 -24.89 -19.41 -8.66
N ALA A 221 -24.33 -19.15 -7.47
CA ALA A 221 -24.66 -17.94 -6.71
C ALA A 221 -24.29 -16.66 -7.48
N ALA A 222 -23.15 -16.66 -8.18
CA ALA A 222 -22.75 -15.55 -9.05
C ALA A 222 -23.73 -15.36 -10.21
N ARG A 223 -24.14 -16.44 -10.89
CA ARG A 223 -25.16 -16.38 -11.96
C ARG A 223 -26.49 -15.80 -11.48
N LEU A 224 -26.96 -16.22 -10.30
CA LEU A 224 -28.20 -15.72 -9.72
C LEU A 224 -28.11 -14.24 -9.32
N ALA A 225 -26.96 -13.79 -8.82
CA ALA A 225 -26.72 -12.38 -8.51
C ALA A 225 -26.71 -11.49 -9.78
N PHE A 226 -26.21 -12.00 -10.90
CA PHE A 226 -26.26 -11.29 -12.19
C PHE A 226 -27.65 -11.26 -12.83
N ASN A 227 -28.51 -12.24 -12.53
CA ASN A 227 -29.87 -12.29 -13.07
C ASN A 227 -30.89 -11.46 -12.25
N THR A 228 -30.46 -10.89 -11.12
CA THR A 228 -31.32 -10.11 -10.21
C THR A 228 -31.00 -8.61 -10.21
N SER A 229 -30.13 -8.17 -11.12
CA SER A 229 -29.75 -6.78 -11.40
C SER A 229 -30.12 -6.41 -12.83
#